data_AF-A0A5C8L386-F1
#
_entry.id   AF-A0A5C8L386-F1
#
_cell.length_a   1.000
_cell.length_b   1.000
_cell.length_c   1.000
_cell.angle_alpha   90.00
_cell.angle_beta   90.00
_cell.angle_gamma   90.00
#
_symmetry.space_group_name_H-M   'P 1'
#
loop_
_entity.id
_entity.type
_entity.pdbx_description
1 polymer ?
#
loop_
_entity_poly.entity_id
_entity_poly.type
_entity_poly.pdbx_seq_one_letter_code
_entity_poly.pdbx_strand_id
1 'polypeptide(L)'
;MIAESSLIDFIAEKRCCAKKEYIFKQDQPALFYLQIASGEVKMNNYQPNGKEFIQAIFSALRSFGEPPLSADIVYPSKTMAT
;
A
#
# COMPACT_ATOMS: atom_id res chain seq x y z
N MET A 1 -7.50 -6.84 11.72
CA MET A 1 -7.39 -6.87 10.26
C MET A 1 -8.48 -7.76 9.71
N ILE A 2 -9.09 -7.38 8.59
CA ILE A 2 -10.35 -7.97 8.12
C ILE A 2 -10.08 -9.40 7.64
N ALA A 3 -10.97 -10.34 7.94
CA ALA A 3 -10.84 -11.71 7.46
C ALA A 3 -10.89 -11.75 5.92
N GLU A 4 -10.08 -12.62 5.32
CA GLU A 4 -9.98 -12.72 3.86
C GLU A 4 -11.33 -13.09 3.22
N SER A 5 -12.10 -13.99 3.84
CA SER A 5 -13.44 -14.35 3.39
C SER A 5 -14.35 -13.13 3.31
N SER A 6 -14.37 -12.30 4.35
CA SER A 6 -15.16 -11.07 4.36
C SER A 6 -14.72 -10.09 3.29
N LEU A 7 -13.41 -9.93 3.07
CA LEU A 7 -12.92 -9.07 1.97
C LEU A 7 -13.46 -9.54 0.62
N ILE A 8 -13.39 -10.85 0.35
CA ILE A 8 -13.89 -11.45 -0.90
C ILE A 8 -15.40 -11.26 -1.04
N ASP A 9 -16.17 -11.44 0.05
CA ASP A 9 -17.61 -11.21 0.07
C ASP A 9 -17.97 -9.75 -0.29
N PHE A 10 -17.08 -8.80 0.03
CA PHE A 10 -17.17 -7.38 -0.34
C PHE A 10 -16.38 -7.02 -1.61
N ILE A 11 -16.23 -7.97 -2.55
CA ILE A 11 -15.68 -7.74 -3.90
C ILE A 11 -14.19 -7.35 -3.89
N ALA A 12 -13.44 -7.79 -2.88
CA ALA A 12 -11.98 -7.62 -2.91
C ALA A 12 -11.34 -8.56 -3.95
N GLU A 13 -10.34 -8.03 -4.66
CA GLU A 13 -9.52 -8.81 -5.59
C GLU A 13 -8.13 -9.09 -5.00
N LYS A 14 -7.60 -10.28 -5.30
CA LYS A 14 -6.20 -10.60 -5.02
C LYS A 14 -5.31 -10.08 -6.14
N ARG A 15 -4.29 -9.31 -5.77
CA ARG A 15 -3.25 -8.85 -6.67
C ARG A 15 -1.89 -9.33 -6.21
N CYS A 16 -1.20 -10.09 -7.05
CA CYS A 16 0.21 -10.42 -6.86
C CYS A 16 1.09 -9.31 -7.44
N CYS A 17 2.10 -8.88 -6.71
CA CYS A 17 3.05 -7.86 -7.14
C CYS A 17 4.47 -8.46 -7.16
N ALA A 18 5.26 -8.10 -8.17
CA ALA A 18 6.66 -8.49 -8.20
C ALA A 18 7.48 -7.70 -7.16
N LYS A 19 8.58 -8.28 -6.68
CA LYS A 19 9.53 -7.55 -5.83
C LYS A 19 9.99 -6.27 -6.53
N LYS A 20 9.96 -5.16 -5.81
CA LYS A 20 10.21 -3.78 -6.28
C LYS A 20 9.14 -3.18 -7.21
N GLU A 21 8.00 -3.85 -7.42
CA GLU A 21 6.86 -3.25 -8.12
C GLU A 21 6.19 -2.18 -7.24
N TYR A 22 5.83 -1.05 -7.84
CA TYR A 22 5.05 -0.02 -7.17
C TYR A 22 3.58 -0.43 -7.11
N ILE A 23 3.02 -0.42 -5.89
CA ILE A 23 1.60 -0.67 -5.65
C ILE A 23 0.78 0.59 -5.96
N PHE A 24 1.26 1.72 -5.45
CA PHE A 24 0.79 3.07 -5.80
C PHE A 24 1.94 4.08 -5.69
N LYS A 25 1.75 5.23 -6.34
CA LYS A 25 2.70 6.35 -6.36
C LYS A 25 2.10 7.57 -5.68
N GLN A 26 2.99 8.47 -5.27
CA GLN A 26 2.61 9.80 -4.80
C GLN A 26 1.69 10.49 -5.83
N ASP A 27 0.73 11.26 -5.33
CA ASP A 27 -0.24 12.06 -6.09
C ASP A 27 -1.27 11.23 -6.89
N GLN A 28 -1.25 9.89 -6.79
CA GLN A 28 -2.33 9.05 -7.28
C GLN A 28 -3.53 9.08 -6.31
N PRO A 29 -4.77 8.98 -6.82
CA PRO A 29 -5.96 8.91 -5.97
C PRO A 29 -5.98 7.61 -5.16
N ALA A 30 -6.40 7.71 -3.89
CA ALA A 30 -6.59 6.56 -3.02
C ALA A 30 -8.01 6.02 -3.21
N LEU A 31 -8.15 4.97 -4.02
CA LEU A 31 -9.47 4.44 -4.44
C LEU A 31 -9.85 3.10 -3.80
N PHE A 32 -8.88 2.44 -3.14
CA PHE A 32 -9.05 1.06 -2.68
C PHE A 32 -8.49 0.90 -1.27
N TYR A 33 -9.18 0.11 -0.46
CA TYR A 33 -8.60 -0.44 0.77
C TYR A 33 -7.64 -1.57 0.40
N LEU A 34 -6.44 -1.56 0.99
CA LEU A 34 -5.38 -2.53 0.70
C LEU A 34 -4.98 -3.28 1.97
N GLN A 35 -4.91 -4.60 1.88
CA GLN A 35 -4.48 -5.49 2.95
C GLN A 35 -3.51 -6.54 2.43
N ILE A 36 -2.43 -6.77 3.17
CA ILE A 36 -1.38 -7.70 2.79
C ILE A 36 -1.80 -9.12 3.18
N ALA A 37 -2.06 -9.97 2.19
CA ALA A 37 -2.28 -11.40 2.43
C ALA A 37 -0.97 -12.11 2.77
N SER A 38 0.12 -11.80 2.05
CA SER A 38 1.46 -12.37 2.24
C SER A 38 2.54 -11.42 1.75
N GLY A 39 3.76 -11.53 2.28
CA GLY A 39 4.89 -10.69 1.90
C GLY A 39 4.96 -9.38 2.69
N GLU A 40 5.65 -8.40 2.11
CA GLU A 40 5.92 -7.11 2.75
C GLU A 40 5.87 -5.98 1.71
N VAL A 41 5.48 -4.79 2.18
CA VAL A 41 5.51 -3.56 1.39
C VAL A 41 6.21 -2.46 2.17
N LYS A 42 6.86 -1.56 1.44
CA LYS A 42 7.58 -0.42 1.99
C LYS A 42 7.00 0.88 1.45
N MET A 43 6.62 1.77 2.35
CA MET A 43 6.24 3.15 2.03
C MET A 43 7.48 4.04 2.09
N ASN A 44 7.81 4.69 0.99
CA ASN A 44 9.05 5.46 0.85
C ASN A 44 8.91 6.67 -0.07
N ASN A 45 9.75 7.67 0.20
CA ASN A 45 10.00 8.78 -0.71
C ASN A 45 11.51 8.88 -0.98
N TYR A 46 11.86 9.53 -2.09
CA TYR A 46 13.24 9.88 -2.40
C TYR A 46 13.42 11.39 -2.26
N GLN A 47 14.47 11.79 -1.56
CA GLN A 47 14.89 13.19 -1.50
C GLN A 47 15.53 13.61 -2.83
N PRO A 48 15.68 14.92 -3.11
CA PRO A 48 16.31 15.41 -4.35
C PRO A 48 17.72 14.87 -4.60
N ASN A 49 18.47 14.52 -3.54
CA ASN A 49 19.79 13.91 -3.63
C ASN A 49 19.77 12.39 -3.88
N GLY A 50 18.59 11.79 -4.10
CA GLY A 50 18.40 10.37 -4.34
C GLY A 50 18.37 9.50 -3.08
N LYS A 51 18.51 10.08 -1.87
CA LYS A 51 18.43 9.31 -0.63
C LYS A 51 17.00 8.84 -0.37
N GLU A 52 16.85 7.54 -0.11
CA GLU A 52 15.57 6.94 0.27
C GLU A 52 15.24 7.27 1.74
N PHE A 53 14.00 7.65 1.99
CA PHE A 53 13.43 7.77 3.33
C PHE A 53 12.26 6.81 3.46
N ILE A 54 12.36 5.88 4.42
CA ILE A 54 11.34 4.87 4.71
C ILE A 54 10.39 5.43 5.77
N GLN A 55 9.12 5.55 5.42
CA GLN A 55 8.08 6.00 6.36
C GLN A 55 7.57 4.84 7.20
N ALA A 56 7.35 3.68 6.56
CA ALA A 56 6.86 2.48 7.22
C ALA A 56 7.13 1.24 6.37
N ILE A 57 7.18 0.10 7.04
CA ILE A 57 7.21 -1.24 6.46
C ILE A 57 6.04 -2.01 7.05
N PHE A 58 5.23 -2.63 6.19
CA PHE A 58 4.08 -3.42 6.62
C PHE A 58 4.21 -4.83 6.06
N SER A 59 3.92 -5.82 6.90
CA SER A 59 3.97 -7.24 6.54
C SER A 59 2.55 -7.85 6.54
N ALA A 60 2.47 -9.15 6.24
CA ALA A 60 1.22 -9.91 6.20
C ALA A 60 0.26 -9.61 7.38
N LEU A 61 -1.04 -9.66 7.07
CA LEU A 61 -2.12 -9.37 8.00
C LEU A 61 -2.09 -7.92 8.53
N ARG A 62 -1.64 -6.95 7.73
CA ARG A 62 -1.75 -5.50 7.99
C ARG A 62 -2.36 -4.78 6.77
N SER A 63 -3.07 -3.68 7.02
CA SER A 63 -3.51 -2.74 5.98
C SER A 63 -2.44 -1.67 5.79
N PHE A 64 -2.50 -1.00 4.65
CA PHE A 64 -1.68 0.17 4.36
C PHE A 64 -2.43 1.07 3.37
N GLY A 65 -2.05 2.36 3.32
CA GLY A 65 -2.67 3.32 2.41
C GLY A 65 -4.12 3.71 2.75
N GLU A 66 -4.66 3.27 3.88
CA GLU A 66 -6.02 3.64 4.31
C GLU A 66 -6.20 5.11 4.75
N PRO A 67 -5.19 5.82 5.31
CA PRO A 67 -5.44 7.18 5.77
C PRO A 67 -5.79 8.14 4.62
N PRO A 68 -5.09 8.12 3.47
CA PRO A 68 -5.49 8.91 2.30
C PRO A 68 -6.88 8.58 1.75
N LEU A 69 -7.25 7.29 1.72
CA LEU A 69 -8.60 6.85 1.33
C LEU A 69 -9.67 7.41 2.27
N SER A 70 -9.43 7.35 3.58
CA SER A 70 -10.39 7.78 4.60
C SER A 70 -10.53 9.31 4.67
N ALA A 71 -9.48 10.04 4.31
CA ALA A 71 -9.46 11.50 4.29
C ALA A 71 -9.84 12.11 2.93
N ASP A 72 -10.12 11.28 1.92
CA ASP A 72 -10.40 11.69 0.53
C ASP A 72 -9.29 12.59 -0.06
N ILE A 73 -8.04 12.14 0.08
CA ILE A 73 -6.85 12.80 -0.46
C ILE A 73 -5.99 11.84 -1.30
N VAL A 74 -5.08 12.41 -2.09
CA VAL A 74 -4.09 11.62 -2.85
C VAL A 74 -3.02 11.02 -1.94
N TYR A 75 -2.33 9.97 -2.42
CA TYR A 75 -1.24 9.36 -1.68
C TYR A 75 -0.07 10.36 -1.47
N PRO A 76 0.40 10.57 -0.23
CA PRO A 76 1.51 11.49 0.07
C PRO A 76 2.89 10.88 -0.24
N SER A 77 2.92 9.58 -0.57
CA SER A 77 4.15 8.81 -0.74
C SER A 77 3.96 7.64 -1.70
N LYS A 78 5.08 6.99 -2.05
CA LYS A 78 5.09 5.81 -2.89
C LYS A 78 5.09 4.56 -2.01
N THR A 79 4.52 3.48 -2.52
CA THR A 79 4.58 2.17 -1.86
C THR A 79 5.01 1.12 -2.86
N MET A 80 5.93 0.25 -2.44
CA MET A 80 6.44 -0.84 -3.28
C MET A 80 6.51 -2.17 -2.52
N ALA A 81 6.37 -3.29 -3.23
CA ALA A 81 6.56 -4.63 -2.67
C ALA A 81 8.05 -4.92 -2.42
N THR A 82 8.38 -5.59 -1.31
CA THR A 82 9.78 -5.89 -0.90
C THR A 82 10.14 -7.37 -0.93
#